data_AF-A0AAJ1X7H3-F1
#
_entry.id   AF-A0AAJ1X7H3-F1
#
_cell.length_a   1.000
_cell.length_b   1.000
_cell.length_c   1.000
_cell.angle_alpha   90.00
_cell.angle_beta   90.00
_cell.angle_gamma   90.00
#
_symmetry.space_group_name_H-M   'P 1'
#
loop_
_entity.id
_entity.type
_entity.pdbx_description
1 polymer ?
#
loop_
_entity_poly.entity_id
_entity_poly.type
_entity_poly.pdbx_seq_one_letter_code
_entity_poly.pdbx_strand_id
1 'polypeptide(L)'
;MHHDIYTRYVNREVHEPEDFEDEIFEAIMRLSESCRENILRLDTELCENDPDADERCGVYDLRYEVFAMAIPGCGSHRLIVSLDHQAATGAAKQPGAMMHGPIPQGANLAACCQAARKLVRKHRGLINPAWES
;
A
#
# COMPACT_ATOMS: atom_id res chain seq x y z
N MET A 1 27.35 -14.81 9.93
CA MET A 1 25.95 -15.02 10.34
C MET A 1 25.44 -13.67 10.82
N HIS A 2 24.93 -12.83 9.91
CA HIS A 2 24.52 -11.46 10.21
C HIS A 2 23.17 -11.49 10.95
N HIS A 3 23.23 -11.47 12.28
CA HIS A 3 22.12 -11.04 13.12
C HIS A 3 22.33 -9.54 13.30
N ASP A 4 21.67 -8.68 12.52
CA ASP A 4 21.47 -7.24 12.82
C ASP A 4 20.78 -6.47 11.66
N ILE A 5 19.62 -6.92 11.16
CA ILE A 5 18.81 -6.10 10.22
C ILE A 5 17.31 -6.11 10.53
N TYR A 6 16.89 -6.68 11.66
CA TYR A 6 15.47 -6.73 12.05
C TYR A 6 15.29 -6.21 13.47
N THR A 7 15.81 -5.01 13.74
CA THR A 7 15.41 -4.28 14.93
C THR A 7 13.96 -3.86 14.74
N ARG A 8 13.06 -4.44 15.55
CA ARG A 8 11.63 -4.10 15.63
C ARG A 8 11.46 -2.57 15.60
N TYR A 9 10.82 -2.02 14.57
CA TYR A 9 10.54 -0.58 14.38
C TYR A 9 9.45 -0.05 15.34
N VAL A 10 9.50 -0.47 16.60
CA VAL A 10 8.52 -0.10 17.62
C VAL A 10 8.81 1.34 18.02
N ASN A 11 7.85 2.24 17.77
CA ASN A 11 7.85 3.68 18.10
C ASN A 11 8.56 4.63 17.12
N ARG A 12 8.80 4.25 15.85
CA ARG A 12 9.25 5.24 14.85
C ARG A 12 8.05 5.95 14.22
N GLU A 13 8.09 7.27 14.24
CA GLU A 13 7.14 8.11 13.50
C GLU A 13 7.33 7.85 12.00
N VAL A 14 6.24 7.46 11.34
CA VAL A 14 6.24 7.17 9.90
C VAL A 14 5.85 8.45 9.20
N HIS A 15 6.80 9.04 8.50
CA HIS A 15 6.58 10.23 7.69
C HIS A 15 6.28 9.80 6.26
N GLU A 16 5.18 10.31 5.72
CA GLU A 16 4.87 10.18 4.30
C GLU A 16 5.90 11.00 3.50
N PRO A 17 6.48 10.44 2.43
CA PRO A 17 7.37 11.18 1.53
C PRO A 17 6.67 12.43 0.98
N GLU A 18 7.41 13.54 0.79
CA GLU A 18 6.83 14.81 0.30
C GLU A 18 6.10 14.68 -1.04
N ASP A 19 6.57 13.79 -1.93
CA ASP A 19 5.98 13.57 -3.26
C ASP A 19 4.96 12.42 -3.32
N PHE A 20 4.55 11.86 -2.17
CA PHE A 20 3.71 10.66 -2.11
C PHE A 20 2.36 10.83 -2.83
N GLU A 21 1.65 11.92 -2.56
CA GLU A 21 0.33 12.18 -3.14
C GLU A 21 0.43 12.42 -4.65
N ASP A 22 1.45 13.18 -5.08
CA ASP A 22 1.71 13.47 -6.49
C ASP A 22 2.02 12.20 -7.29
N GLU A 23 2.83 11.29 -6.74
CA GLU A 23 3.13 10.00 -7.38
C GLU A 23 1.88 9.15 -7.58
N ILE A 24 0.98 9.10 -6.59
CA ILE A 24 -0.29 8.37 -6.70
C ILE A 24 -1.17 9.02 -7.77
N PHE A 25 -1.31 10.34 -7.71
CA PHE A 25 -2.13 11.09 -8.66
C PHE A 25 -1.65 10.87 -10.10
N GLU A 26 -0.34 11.02 -10.35
CA GLU A 26 0.24 10.76 -11.67
C GLU A 26 0.02 9.32 -12.13
N ALA A 27 0.18 8.34 -11.25
CA ALA A 27 -0.02 6.94 -11.58
C ALA A 27 -1.47 6.65 -11.98
N ILE A 28 -2.45 7.24 -11.28
CA ILE A 28 -3.88 7.13 -11.63
C ILE A 28 -4.17 7.82 -12.96
N MET A 29 -3.62 9.02 -13.19
CA MET A 29 -3.86 9.81 -14.40
C MET A 29 -3.35 9.13 -15.68
N ARG A 30 -2.37 8.22 -15.57
CA ARG A 30 -1.86 7.41 -16.69
C ARG A 30 -2.80 6.26 -17.10
N LEU A 31 -3.81 5.94 -16.31
CA LEU A 31 -4.78 4.88 -16.63
C LEU A 31 -5.84 5.35 -17.62
N SER A 32 -6.59 4.40 -18.18
CA SER A 32 -7.81 4.72 -18.94
C SER A 32 -8.87 5.35 -18.03
N GLU A 33 -9.78 6.12 -18.61
CA GLU A 33 -10.88 6.76 -17.89
C GLU A 33 -11.69 5.78 -17.05
N SER A 34 -12.09 4.65 -17.63
CA SER A 34 -12.83 3.59 -16.93
C SER A 34 -12.04 3.00 -15.75
N CYS A 35 -10.72 2.84 -15.86
CA CYS A 35 -9.91 2.40 -14.74
C CYS A 35 -9.88 3.44 -13.60
N ARG A 36 -9.76 4.73 -13.94
CA ARG A 36 -9.75 5.82 -12.95
C ARG A 36 -11.07 5.90 -12.18
N GLU A 37 -12.19 5.82 -12.88
CA GLU A 37 -13.53 5.81 -12.25
C GLU A 37 -13.70 4.64 -11.27
N ASN A 38 -13.23 3.45 -11.64
CA ASN A 38 -13.32 2.29 -10.75
C ASN A 38 -12.37 2.39 -9.55
N ILE A 39 -11.22 3.06 -9.67
CA ILE A 39 -10.37 3.37 -8.50
C ILE A 39 -11.09 4.32 -7.54
N LEU A 40 -11.73 5.38 -8.04
CA LEU A 40 -12.47 6.32 -7.18
C LEU A 40 -13.64 5.63 -6.46
N ARG A 41 -14.29 4.67 -7.12
CA ARG A 41 -15.32 3.84 -6.48
C ARG A 41 -14.73 2.97 -5.38
N LEU A 42 -13.61 2.31 -5.63
CA LEU A 42 -12.91 1.51 -4.62
C LEU A 42 -12.45 2.37 -3.43
N ASP A 43 -11.94 3.58 -3.67
CA ASP A 43 -11.56 4.52 -2.60
C ASP A 43 -12.72 4.84 -1.67
N THR A 44 -13.90 5.06 -2.25
CA THR A 44 -15.14 5.25 -1.50
C THR A 44 -15.51 3.99 -0.71
N GLU A 45 -15.42 2.80 -1.31
CA GLU A 45 -15.73 1.52 -0.66
C GLU A 45 -14.77 1.23 0.51
N LEU A 46 -13.49 1.56 0.37
CA LEU A 46 -12.42 1.39 1.38
C LEU A 46 -12.55 2.33 2.58
N CYS A 47 -13.40 3.36 2.49
CA CYS A 47 -13.74 4.19 3.65
C CYS A 47 -14.64 3.44 4.65
N GLU A 48 -15.37 2.42 4.19
CA GLU A 48 -16.37 1.70 4.98
C GLU A 48 -16.04 0.21 5.16
N ASN A 49 -15.19 -0.35 4.31
CA ASN A 49 -14.90 -1.79 4.25
C ASN A 49 -13.40 -2.07 4.19
N ASP A 50 -12.99 -3.19 4.78
CA ASP A 50 -11.63 -3.71 4.62
C ASP A 50 -11.45 -4.36 3.23
N PRO A 51 -10.22 -4.39 2.68
CA PRO A 51 -9.92 -5.13 1.46
C PRO A 51 -10.17 -6.64 1.58
N ASP A 52 -10.45 -7.29 0.45
CA ASP A 52 -10.69 -8.73 0.41
C ASP A 52 -9.48 -9.55 0.89
N ALA A 53 -9.73 -10.52 1.76
CA ALA A 53 -8.69 -11.37 2.36
C ALA A 53 -7.92 -12.20 1.31
N ASP A 54 -8.55 -12.53 0.18
CA ASP A 54 -7.94 -13.28 -0.92
C ASP A 54 -6.92 -12.45 -1.72
N GLU A 55 -6.96 -11.12 -1.56
CA GLU A 55 -6.07 -10.16 -2.22
C GLU A 55 -4.90 -9.73 -1.32
N ARG A 56 -4.82 -10.36 -0.14
CA ARG A 56 -3.82 -10.10 0.89
C ARG A 56 -2.43 -10.54 0.44
N CYS A 57 -1.51 -9.60 0.49
CA CYS A 57 -0.09 -9.78 0.22
C CYS A 57 0.75 -9.96 1.49
N GLY A 58 0.10 -10.09 2.64
CA GLY A 58 0.70 -10.38 3.94
C GLY A 58 1.05 -9.13 4.75
N VAL A 59 1.57 -9.36 5.95
CA VAL A 59 1.96 -8.29 6.88
C VAL A 59 3.42 -7.92 6.65
N TYR A 60 3.66 -6.65 6.42
CA TYR A 60 4.97 -6.05 6.29
C TYR A 60 5.35 -5.31 7.57
N ASP A 61 6.59 -5.55 8.01
CA ASP A 61 7.19 -4.94 9.21
C ASP A 61 6.34 -5.08 10.50
N LEU A 62 5.57 -6.17 10.60
CA LEU A 62 4.66 -6.47 11.71
C LEU A 62 3.59 -5.39 11.99
N ARG A 63 3.38 -4.45 11.06
CA ARG A 63 2.49 -3.29 11.23
C ARG A 63 1.53 -3.08 10.07
N TYR A 64 2.04 -3.17 8.85
CA TYR A 64 1.28 -2.84 7.64
C TYR A 64 0.79 -4.11 6.96
N GLU A 65 -0.50 -4.33 6.95
CA GLU A 65 -1.07 -5.37 6.11
C GLU A 65 -1.27 -4.85 4.70
N VAL A 66 -0.66 -5.53 3.74
CA VAL A 66 -0.61 -5.07 2.35
C VAL A 66 -1.57 -5.89 1.49
N PHE A 67 -2.27 -5.23 0.59
CA PHE A 67 -3.16 -5.86 -0.38
C PHE A 67 -2.82 -5.39 -1.79
N ALA A 68 -3.03 -6.29 -2.76
CA ALA A 68 -3.02 -5.95 -4.17
C ALA A 68 -4.40 -6.24 -4.73
N MET A 69 -5.27 -5.24 -4.75
CA MET A 69 -6.68 -5.38 -5.09
C MET A 69 -6.92 -5.34 -6.59
N ALA A 70 -7.80 -6.20 -7.08
CA ALA A 70 -8.30 -6.11 -8.45
C ALA A 70 -9.11 -4.82 -8.61
N ILE A 71 -8.88 -4.08 -9.69
CA ILE A 71 -9.72 -2.93 -10.03
C ILE A 71 -10.84 -3.44 -10.94
N PRO A 72 -12.12 -3.35 -10.55
CA PRO A 72 -13.23 -3.81 -11.38
C PRO A 72 -13.19 -3.17 -12.77
N GLY A 73 -13.35 -3.98 -13.82
CA GLY A 73 -13.29 -3.51 -15.21
C GLY A 73 -11.90 -3.08 -15.70
N CYS A 74 -10.86 -3.15 -14.86
CA CYS A 74 -9.49 -2.74 -15.19
C CYS A 74 -8.50 -3.90 -15.00
N GLY A 75 -8.63 -4.96 -15.80
CA GLY A 75 -7.82 -6.18 -15.67
C GLY A 75 -6.31 -6.02 -15.96
N SER A 76 -5.88 -4.84 -16.42
CA SER A 76 -4.47 -4.53 -16.68
C SER A 76 -3.73 -3.99 -15.47
N HIS A 77 -4.44 -3.63 -14.38
CA HIS A 77 -3.84 -3.04 -13.19
C HIS A 77 -4.48 -3.57 -11.91
N ARG A 78 -3.73 -3.45 -10.80
CA ARG A 78 -4.22 -3.69 -9.44
C ARG A 78 -3.96 -2.47 -8.59
N LEU A 79 -4.88 -2.17 -7.67
CA LEU A 79 -4.75 -1.10 -6.71
C LEU A 79 -3.99 -1.61 -5.48
N ILE A 80 -2.94 -0.91 -5.08
CA ILE A 80 -2.18 -1.26 -3.87
C ILE A 80 -2.70 -0.47 -2.70
N VAL A 81 -3.02 -1.15 -1.61
CA VAL A 81 -3.48 -0.53 -0.37
C VAL A 81 -2.78 -1.15 0.85
N SER A 82 -2.70 -0.40 1.94
CA SER A 82 -2.24 -0.93 3.24
C SER A 82 -3.16 -0.54 4.39
N LEU A 83 -3.30 -1.46 5.35
CA LEU A 83 -3.91 -1.21 6.66
C LEU A 83 -2.80 -1.08 7.70
N ASP A 84 -2.89 -0.06 8.57
CA ASP A 84 -1.97 0.12 9.71
C ASP A 84 -2.61 -0.42 10.99
N HIS A 85 -2.15 -1.58 11.46
CA HIS A 85 -2.70 -2.20 12.67
C HIS A 85 -2.33 -1.47 13.97
N GLN A 86 -1.31 -0.62 13.98
CA GLN A 86 -0.93 0.10 15.20
C GLN A 86 -1.75 1.37 15.43
N ALA A 87 -2.20 2.00 14.36
CA ALA A 87 -3.06 3.17 14.44
C ALA A 87 -4.44 2.88 15.05
N ALA A 88 -4.93 1.64 14.96
CA ALA A 88 -6.19 1.20 15.59
C ALA A 88 -6.15 1.18 17.14
N THR A 89 -4.98 1.38 17.76
CA THR A 89 -4.82 1.38 19.23
C THR A 89 -4.83 2.77 19.86
N GLY A 90 -4.77 3.84 19.07
CA GLY A 90 -4.95 5.22 19.51
C GLY A 90 -6.40 5.68 19.39
N ALA A 91 -6.82 6.68 20.17
CA ALA A 91 -8.19 7.22 20.17
C ALA A 91 -8.66 7.85 18.83
N ALA A 92 -7.86 7.76 17.77
CA ALA A 92 -8.23 8.13 16.42
C ALA A 92 -8.83 6.90 15.72
N LYS A 93 -10.13 7.00 15.41
CA LYS A 93 -10.89 6.23 14.41
C LYS A 93 -9.97 5.49 13.44
N GLN A 94 -10.12 4.16 13.34
CA GLN A 94 -9.34 3.26 12.47
C GLN A 94 -8.89 3.99 11.20
N PRO A 95 -7.59 4.06 10.87
CA PRO A 95 -7.23 4.62 9.58
C PRO A 95 -7.84 3.71 8.53
N GLY A 96 -8.69 4.29 7.68
CA GLY A 96 -9.14 3.62 6.46
C GLY A 96 -7.93 3.13 5.67
N ALA A 97 -8.16 2.18 4.75
CA ALA A 97 -7.08 1.66 3.93
C ALA A 97 -6.33 2.81 3.24
N MET A 98 -5.01 2.84 3.36
CA MET A 98 -4.19 3.82 2.69
C MET A 98 -3.94 3.36 1.25
N MET A 99 -4.32 4.18 0.29
CA MET A 99 -4.01 3.94 -1.12
C MET A 99 -2.54 4.24 -1.42
N HIS A 100 -1.88 3.34 -2.15
CA HIS A 100 -0.52 3.54 -2.68
C HIS A 100 -0.49 3.70 -4.20
N GLY A 101 -1.64 3.57 -4.86
CA GLY A 101 -1.79 3.74 -6.29
C GLY A 101 -1.79 2.42 -7.09
N PRO A 102 -2.02 2.50 -8.41
CA PRO A 102 -2.12 1.33 -9.27
C PRO A 102 -0.73 0.79 -9.66
N ILE A 103 -0.62 -0.53 -9.76
CA ILE A 103 0.49 -1.21 -10.41
C ILE A 103 0.00 -2.02 -11.62
N PRO A 104 0.83 -2.24 -12.65
CA PRO A 104 0.49 -3.17 -13.72
C PRO A 104 0.19 -4.56 -13.17
N GLN A 105 -0.79 -5.23 -13.76
CA GLN A 105 -1.13 -6.61 -13.44
C GLN A 105 0.07 -7.51 -13.77
N GLY A 106 0.57 -8.21 -12.76
CA GLY A 106 1.62 -9.20 -12.91
C GLY A 106 1.10 -10.53 -13.44
N ALA A 107 2.02 -11.44 -13.77
CA ALA A 107 1.71 -12.78 -14.26
C ALA A 107 0.90 -13.61 -13.25
N ASN A 108 1.02 -13.33 -11.95
CA ASN A 108 0.26 -13.95 -10.87
C ASN A 108 0.21 -13.03 -9.64
N LEU A 109 -0.60 -13.42 -8.64
CA LEU A 109 -0.75 -12.65 -7.40
C LEU A 109 0.58 -12.48 -6.65
N ALA A 110 1.48 -13.47 -6.66
CA ALA A 110 2.76 -13.37 -5.97
C ALA A 110 3.65 -12.24 -6.56
N ALA A 111 3.67 -12.09 -7.88
CA ALA A 111 4.37 -10.99 -8.56
C ALA A 111 3.77 -9.62 -8.19
N CYS A 112 2.43 -9.52 -8.19
CA CYS A 112 1.72 -8.33 -7.76
C CYS A 112 2.05 -7.99 -6.29
N CYS A 113 2.07 -8.98 -5.41
CA CYS A 113 2.39 -8.79 -4.01
C CYS A 113 3.84 -8.36 -3.77
N GLN A 114 4.79 -8.82 -4.58
CA GLN A 114 6.15 -8.33 -4.50
C GLN A 114 6.25 -6.85 -4.89
N ALA A 115 5.55 -6.42 -5.95
CA ALA A 115 5.49 -5.03 -6.36
C ALA A 115 4.76 -4.15 -5.32
N ALA A 116 3.65 -4.64 -4.78
CA ALA A 116 2.89 -3.99 -3.71
C ALA A 116 3.78 -3.70 -2.49
N ARG A 117 4.51 -4.71 -2.01
CA ARG A 117 5.42 -4.55 -0.86
C ARG A 117 6.52 -3.53 -1.12
N LYS A 118 7.08 -3.49 -2.34
CA LYS A 118 8.09 -2.48 -2.72
C LYS A 118 7.51 -1.08 -2.67
N LEU A 119 6.30 -0.90 -3.20
CA LEU A 119 5.61 0.38 -3.24
C LEU A 119 5.23 0.88 -1.83
N VAL A 120 4.63 0.00 -1.01
CA VAL A 120 4.32 0.31 0.40
C VAL A 120 5.58 0.67 1.18
N ARG A 121 6.68 -0.07 0.98
CA ARG A 121 7.96 0.21 1.65
C ARG A 121 8.49 1.61 1.33
N LYS A 122 8.38 2.04 0.05
CA LYS A 122 8.73 3.39 -0.40
C LYS A 122 7.81 4.44 0.25
N HIS A 123 6.50 4.25 0.11
CA HIS A 123 5.49 5.23 0.52
C HIS A 123 5.37 5.37 2.05
N ARG A 124 5.75 4.34 2.81
CA ARG A 124 5.79 4.37 4.28
C ARG A 124 7.17 4.76 4.83
N GLY A 125 8.12 5.16 3.99
CA GLY A 125 9.45 5.56 4.45
C GLY A 125 10.20 4.49 5.26
N LEU A 126 9.90 3.21 5.01
CA LEU A 126 10.47 2.06 5.75
C LEU A 126 11.90 1.73 5.29
N ILE A 127 12.47 2.55 4.40
CA ILE A 127 13.90 2.68 4.14
C ILE A 127 14.22 4.16 4.25
N ASN A 128 15.18 4.51 5.11
CA ASN A 128 15.84 5.81 5.02
C ASN A 128 17.28 5.57 4.52
N PRO A 129 17.65 6.06 3.32
CA PRO A 129 18.98 5.84 2.76
C PRO A 129 20.12 6.45 3.59
N ALA A 130 19.86 7.40 4.50
CA ALA A 130 20.89 7.95 5.39
C ALA A 130 21.31 7.00 6.53
N TRP A 131 20.69 5.81 6.62
CA TRP A 131 20.88 4.85 7.71
C TRP A 131 21.62 3.60 7.23
N GLU A 132 21.78 3.46 5.91
CA GLU A 132 22.53 2.37 5.25
C GLU A 132 23.96 2.81 4.84
N SER A 133 24.39 4.02 5.23
CA SER A 133 25.73 4.58 5.02
C SER A 133 26.62 4.48 6.25
#